data_AF-A0A1N7MNK2-F1
#
_entry.id   AF-A0A1N7MNK2-F1
#
_cell.length_a   1.000
_cell.length_b   1.000
_cell.length_c   1.000
_cell.angle_alpha   90.00
_cell.angle_beta   90.00
_cell.angle_gamma   90.00
#
_symmetry.space_group_name_H-M   'P 1'
#
loop_
_entity.id
_entity.type
_entity.pdbx_description
1 polymer ?
#
loop_
_entity_poly.entity_id
_entity_poly.type
_entity_poly.pdbx_seq_one_letter_code
_entity_poly.pdbx_strand_id
1 'polypeptide(L)'
;MQHHFDHATRLYTHSSDMMVNPRKPAQFLSLAFATADALPALKPDEVAQRNADDTAWLVFEDHRASLAWHTETKERITINDVGPLPAHLTVSEPSAYDSWQNGAWVTDTAAVLQAARDAAANAVRDGFSASIKQPVAANDTTWNGGMDSALAIDGAVRLAEQMGQTEIDLFDAANQAYSLDIGTGRTIAAAVGAVYQVKLARKQQLLRDIASVSSSELDALIWTD
;
A
#
# COMPACT_ATOMS: atom_id res chain seq x y z
N MET A 1 -37.64 -30.63 21.57
CA MET A 1 -37.04 -29.31 21.31
C MET A 1 -38.03 -28.51 20.48
N GLN A 2 -38.02 -27.19 20.62
CA GLN A 2 -38.80 -26.25 19.82
C GLN A 2 -37.87 -25.15 19.30
N HIS A 3 -38.18 -24.60 18.14
CA HIS A 3 -37.41 -23.61 17.43
C HIS A 3 -38.19 -22.30 17.36
N HIS A 4 -37.57 -21.22 17.85
CA HIS A 4 -38.15 -19.87 17.89
C HIS A 4 -37.76 -19.09 16.65
N PHE A 5 -38.65 -18.20 16.23
CA PHE A 5 -38.40 -17.28 15.15
C PHE A 5 -38.94 -15.88 15.47
N ASP A 6 -38.36 -14.85 14.86
CA ASP A 6 -38.79 -13.48 15.05
C ASP A 6 -40.20 -13.25 14.47
N HIS A 7 -41.04 -12.50 15.18
CA HIS A 7 -42.43 -12.29 14.79
C HIS A 7 -42.60 -11.51 13.47
N ALA A 8 -41.66 -10.62 13.13
CA ALA A 8 -41.76 -9.74 11.97
C ALA A 8 -41.02 -10.31 10.76
N THR A 9 -39.74 -10.64 10.94
CA THR A 9 -38.86 -11.16 9.89
C THR A 9 -39.00 -12.66 9.70
N ARG A 10 -39.60 -13.36 10.66
CA ARG A 10 -39.80 -14.83 10.63
C ARG A 10 -38.50 -15.62 10.61
N LEU A 11 -37.36 -14.97 10.84
CA LEU A 11 -36.04 -15.60 10.89
C LEU A 11 -35.88 -16.41 12.17
N TYR A 12 -35.27 -17.59 12.06
CA TYR A 12 -34.87 -18.40 13.20
C TYR A 12 -33.98 -17.59 14.16
N THR A 13 -34.25 -17.70 15.46
CA THR A 13 -33.49 -16.98 16.50
C THR A 13 -32.73 -17.95 17.40
N HIS A 14 -33.42 -18.89 18.05
CA HIS A 14 -32.81 -19.89 18.90
C HIS A 14 -33.70 -21.13 19.09
N SER A 15 -33.13 -22.17 19.69
CA SER A 15 -33.86 -23.38 20.08
C SER A 15 -33.98 -23.46 21.60
N SER A 16 -34.98 -24.19 22.09
CA SER A 16 -35.18 -24.46 23.52
C SER A 16 -35.89 -25.79 23.76
N ASP A 17 -35.88 -26.27 24.99
CA ASP A 17 -36.68 -27.44 25.36
C ASP A 17 -38.17 -27.11 25.43
N MET A 18 -38.98 -28.09 25.06
CA MET A 18 -40.44 -27.97 25.17
C MET A 18 -40.84 -28.12 26.64
N MET A 19 -41.63 -27.18 27.14
CA MET A 19 -42.14 -27.23 28.51
C MET A 19 -43.46 -27.99 28.55
N VAL A 20 -43.58 -28.96 29.46
CA VAL A 20 -44.84 -29.67 29.72
C VAL A 20 -45.87 -28.69 30.28
N ASN A 21 -47.11 -28.79 29.81
CA ASN A 21 -48.20 -27.96 30.30
C ASN A 21 -48.61 -28.39 31.73
N PRO A 22 -48.42 -27.53 32.76
CA PRO A 22 -48.71 -27.91 34.15
C PRO A 22 -50.19 -28.24 34.40
N ARG A 23 -51.09 -27.74 33.55
CA ARG A 23 -52.54 -27.98 33.64
C ARG A 23 -52.99 -29.19 32.81
N LYS A 24 -52.17 -29.64 31.86
CA LYS A 24 -52.42 -30.80 31.01
C LYS A 24 -51.11 -31.57 30.81
N PRO A 25 -50.69 -32.41 31.78
CA PRO A 25 -49.37 -33.04 31.77
C PRO A 25 -49.07 -33.93 30.55
N ALA A 26 -50.10 -34.33 29.78
CA ALA A 26 -49.96 -35.07 28.53
C ALA A 26 -49.67 -34.18 27.29
N GLN A 27 -49.55 -32.86 27.45
CA GLN A 27 -49.37 -31.90 26.37
C GLN A 27 -48.21 -30.94 26.68
N PHE A 28 -47.50 -30.49 25.65
CA PHE A 28 -46.55 -29.39 25.78
C PHE A 28 -47.24 -28.03 25.69
N LEU A 29 -46.62 -26.98 26.23
CA LEU A 29 -47.06 -25.61 26.06
C LEU A 29 -46.87 -25.17 24.61
N SER A 30 -47.92 -24.59 24.02
CA SER A 30 -47.83 -23.89 22.74
C SER A 30 -47.32 -22.48 23.02
N LEU A 31 -46.15 -22.15 22.46
CA LEU A 31 -45.61 -20.79 22.48
C LEU A 31 -45.92 -20.11 21.14
N ALA A 32 -46.19 -18.81 21.19
CA ALA A 32 -46.28 -18.02 19.96
C ALA A 32 -44.89 -17.94 19.31
N PHE A 33 -44.86 -17.93 17.98
CA PHE A 33 -43.62 -17.81 17.19
C PHE A 33 -42.58 -18.90 17.46
N ALA A 34 -43.05 -20.11 17.77
CA ALA A 34 -42.22 -21.29 17.93
C ALA A 34 -42.86 -22.51 17.27
N THR A 35 -42.04 -23.44 16.76
CA THR A 35 -42.50 -24.70 16.17
C THR A 35 -41.66 -25.89 16.63
N ALA A 36 -42.27 -27.07 16.66
CA ALA A 36 -41.57 -28.34 16.90
C ALA A 36 -41.01 -28.97 15.61
N ASP A 37 -41.28 -28.36 14.44
CA ASP A 37 -40.74 -28.84 13.17
C ASP A 37 -39.22 -28.79 13.16
N ALA A 38 -38.61 -29.88 12.71
CA ALA A 38 -37.16 -29.98 12.63
C ALA A 38 -36.55 -28.83 11.81
N LEU A 39 -35.54 -28.17 12.38
CA LEU A 39 -34.76 -27.17 11.68
C LEU A 39 -33.93 -27.84 10.56
N PRO A 40 -33.86 -27.26 9.36
CA PRO A 40 -32.96 -27.75 8.32
C PRO A 40 -31.49 -27.64 8.75
N ALA A 41 -30.62 -28.42 8.10
CA ALA A 41 -29.18 -28.27 8.27
C ALA A 41 -28.72 -26.98 7.56
N LEU A 42 -28.21 -26.02 8.35
CA LEU A 42 -27.72 -24.73 7.86
C LEU A 42 -26.21 -24.73 7.70
N LYS A 43 -25.72 -24.11 6.63
CA LYS A 43 -24.30 -23.73 6.47
C LYS A 43 -23.99 -22.43 7.24
N PRO A 44 -22.70 -22.05 7.40
CA PRO A 44 -22.32 -20.83 8.11
C PRO A 44 -22.91 -19.52 7.52
N ASP A 45 -23.19 -19.51 6.23
CA ASP A 45 -23.71 -18.39 5.43
C ASP A 45 -25.20 -18.56 5.09
N GLU A 46 -25.95 -19.31 5.90
CA GLU A 46 -27.37 -19.59 5.69
C GLU A 46 -28.20 -19.30 6.94
N VAL A 47 -29.43 -18.84 6.73
CA VAL A 47 -30.43 -18.63 7.78
C VAL A 47 -31.75 -19.30 7.41
N ALA A 48 -32.42 -19.88 8.40
CA ALA A 48 -33.77 -20.40 8.24
C ALA A 48 -34.81 -19.30 8.48
N GLN A 49 -35.83 -19.23 7.62
CA GLN A 49 -37.00 -18.38 7.79
C GLN A 49 -38.27 -19.23 7.78
N ARG A 50 -39.19 -18.98 8.71
CA ARG A 50 -40.48 -19.67 8.75
C ARG A 50 -41.39 -19.09 7.67
N ASN A 51 -41.97 -19.94 6.82
CA ASN A 51 -42.91 -19.51 5.78
C ASN A 51 -44.18 -18.86 6.37
N ALA A 52 -44.92 -18.13 5.52
CA ALA A 52 -46.08 -17.35 5.95
C ALA A 52 -47.23 -18.19 6.52
N ASP A 53 -47.39 -19.43 6.03
CA ASP A 53 -48.47 -20.34 6.42
C ASP A 53 -48.15 -21.20 7.65
N ASP A 54 -47.00 -20.98 8.31
CA ASP A 54 -46.53 -21.78 9.44
C ASP A 54 -46.45 -23.29 9.14
N THR A 55 -46.02 -23.69 7.93
CA THR A 55 -45.92 -25.11 7.53
C THR A 55 -44.51 -25.61 7.24
N ALA A 56 -43.54 -24.72 6.97
CA ALA A 56 -42.19 -25.13 6.59
C ALA A 56 -41.11 -24.07 6.93
N TRP A 57 -39.87 -24.55 7.04
CA TRP A 57 -38.67 -23.71 7.06
C TRP A 57 -38.13 -23.53 5.63
N LEU A 58 -37.85 -22.29 5.25
CA LEU A 58 -37.13 -21.91 4.05
C LEU A 58 -35.69 -21.54 4.42
N VAL A 59 -34.72 -21.86 3.57
CA VAL A 59 -33.31 -21.53 3.80
C VAL A 59 -32.89 -20.44 2.82
N PHE A 60 -32.28 -19.38 3.35
CA PHE A 60 -31.77 -18.25 2.59
C PHE A 60 -30.28 -18.05 2.87
N GLU A 61 -29.56 -17.50 1.89
CA GLU A 61 -28.21 -16.98 2.13
C GLU A 61 -28.24 -15.84 3.15
N ASP A 62 -27.27 -15.82 4.04
CA ASP A 62 -27.10 -14.82 5.08
C ASP A 62 -25.64 -14.37 5.13
N HIS A 63 -25.35 -13.33 4.34
CA HIS A 63 -24.04 -12.69 4.32
C HIS A 63 -23.96 -11.49 5.27
N ARG A 64 -24.95 -11.30 6.17
CA ARG A 64 -24.99 -10.13 7.06
C ARG A 64 -23.75 -10.04 7.93
N ALA A 65 -23.38 -8.80 8.28
CA ALA A 65 -22.15 -8.46 8.99
C ALA A 65 -20.84 -8.87 8.28
N SER A 66 -20.93 -9.44 7.07
CA SER A 66 -19.77 -9.66 6.20
C SER A 66 -19.45 -8.39 5.41
N LEU A 67 -18.18 -8.24 5.05
CA LEU A 67 -17.71 -7.21 4.14
C LEU A 67 -17.91 -7.66 2.70
N ALA A 68 -18.41 -6.75 1.88
CA ALA A 68 -18.46 -6.86 0.44
C ALA A 68 -17.85 -5.62 -0.21
N TRP A 69 -17.54 -5.73 -1.50
CA TRP A 69 -16.99 -4.66 -2.30
C TRP A 69 -17.84 -4.45 -3.53
N HIS A 70 -18.08 -3.18 -3.85
CA HIS A 70 -18.75 -2.80 -5.09
C HIS A 70 -17.83 -3.12 -6.29
N THR A 71 -18.34 -3.87 -7.26
CA THR A 71 -17.55 -4.40 -8.38
C THR A 71 -17.01 -3.30 -9.31
N GLU A 72 -17.71 -2.16 -9.40
CA GLU A 72 -17.27 -1.01 -10.20
C GLU A 72 -16.39 -0.01 -9.42
N THR A 73 -16.81 0.40 -8.22
CA THR A 73 -16.13 1.48 -7.46
C THR A 73 -15.08 0.97 -6.47
N LYS A 74 -15.04 -0.34 -6.20
CA LYS A 74 -14.23 -0.98 -5.15
C LYS A 74 -14.57 -0.52 -3.73
N GLU A 75 -15.68 0.19 -3.55
CA GLU A 75 -16.10 0.68 -2.24
C GLU A 75 -16.48 -0.50 -1.34
N ARG A 76 -15.97 -0.48 -0.10
CA ARG A 76 -16.27 -1.48 0.92
C ARG A 76 -17.65 -1.19 1.54
N ILE A 77 -18.50 -2.20 1.56
CA ILE A 77 -19.88 -2.14 2.06
C ILE A 77 -20.09 -3.27 3.06
N THR A 78 -20.83 -2.99 4.13
CA THR A 78 -21.29 -4.00 5.10
C THR A 78 -22.66 -4.50 4.68
N ILE A 79 -22.84 -5.81 4.60
CA ILE A 79 -24.14 -6.41 4.27
C ILE A 79 -25.02 -6.39 5.53
N ASN A 80 -26.24 -5.86 5.40
CA ASN A 80 -27.19 -5.74 6.51
C ASN A 80 -28.46 -6.57 6.32
N ASP A 81 -28.75 -6.99 5.08
CA ASP A 81 -29.97 -7.70 4.73
C ASP A 81 -29.71 -9.19 4.51
N VAL A 82 -30.70 -10.01 4.84
CA VAL A 82 -30.72 -11.45 4.50
C VAL A 82 -31.08 -11.60 3.03
N GLY A 83 -30.42 -12.52 2.35
CA GLY A 83 -30.70 -12.86 0.97
C GLY A 83 -29.44 -13.03 0.12
N PRO A 84 -29.64 -13.29 -1.19
CA PRO A 84 -28.53 -13.46 -2.11
C PRO A 84 -27.73 -12.16 -2.22
N LEU A 85 -26.41 -12.30 -2.36
CA LEU A 85 -25.54 -11.16 -2.59
C LEU A 85 -25.94 -10.43 -3.89
N PRO A 86 -26.19 -9.11 -3.86
CA PRO A 86 -26.48 -8.36 -5.07
C PRO A 86 -25.38 -8.51 -6.13
N ALA A 87 -25.74 -8.57 -7.40
CA ALA A 87 -24.80 -8.85 -8.50
C ALA A 87 -23.68 -7.81 -8.68
N HIS A 88 -23.85 -6.59 -8.14
CA HIS A 88 -22.85 -5.53 -8.14
C HIS A 88 -21.91 -5.58 -6.93
N LEU A 89 -22.07 -6.58 -6.06
CA LEU A 89 -21.25 -6.81 -4.88
C LEU A 89 -20.51 -8.13 -4.98
N THR A 90 -19.33 -8.18 -4.38
CA THR A 90 -18.53 -9.38 -4.20
C THR A 90 -17.95 -9.43 -2.80
N VAL A 91 -17.83 -10.62 -2.21
CA VAL A 91 -17.13 -10.83 -0.93
C VAL A 91 -15.60 -10.93 -1.12
N SER A 92 -15.12 -10.86 -2.37
CA SER A 92 -13.69 -10.80 -2.67
C SER A 92 -13.20 -9.36 -2.59
N GLU A 93 -12.16 -9.12 -1.79
CA GLU A 93 -11.49 -7.81 -1.72
C GLU A 93 -10.70 -7.52 -3.01
N PRO A 94 -10.84 -6.34 -3.64
CA PRO A 94 -10.01 -5.91 -4.75
C PRO A 94 -8.67 -5.33 -4.28
N SER A 95 -7.65 -5.47 -5.13
CA SER A 95 -6.45 -4.64 -5.09
C SER A 95 -6.70 -3.24 -5.69
N ALA A 96 -5.77 -2.31 -5.44
CA ALA A 96 -5.78 -0.99 -6.06
C ALA A 96 -5.79 -1.04 -7.60
N TYR A 97 -5.23 -2.09 -8.19
CA TYR A 97 -5.06 -2.26 -9.64
C TYR A 97 -6.04 -3.24 -10.27
N ASP A 98 -6.97 -3.80 -9.49
CA ASP A 98 -7.94 -4.75 -10.02
C ASP A 98 -9.07 -4.08 -10.81
N SER A 99 -9.66 -4.82 -11.74
CA SER A 99 -10.90 -4.44 -12.41
C SER A 99 -11.83 -5.64 -12.44
N TRP A 100 -13.12 -5.43 -12.21
CA TRP A 100 -14.07 -6.54 -12.22
C TRP A 100 -14.38 -6.97 -13.65
N GLN A 101 -14.06 -8.22 -14.00
CA GLN A 101 -14.31 -8.78 -15.32
C GLN A 101 -14.80 -10.23 -15.17
N ASN A 102 -15.88 -10.58 -15.87
CA ASN A 102 -16.42 -11.94 -15.93
C ASN A 102 -16.64 -12.61 -14.55
N GLY A 103 -17.06 -11.84 -13.54
CA GLY A 103 -17.34 -12.36 -12.20
C GLY A 103 -16.11 -12.55 -11.30
N ALA A 104 -14.96 -11.99 -11.66
CA ALA A 104 -13.77 -11.99 -10.83
C ALA A 104 -12.97 -10.68 -10.94
N TRP A 105 -12.14 -10.40 -9.94
CA TRP A 105 -11.13 -9.36 -10.03
C TRP A 105 -10.01 -9.78 -10.97
N VAL A 106 -9.70 -8.93 -11.94
CA VAL A 106 -8.57 -9.08 -12.86
C VAL A 106 -7.60 -7.94 -12.62
N THR A 107 -6.40 -8.27 -12.15
CA THR A 107 -5.34 -7.30 -11.86
C THR A 107 -4.73 -6.75 -13.14
N ASP A 108 -4.63 -5.43 -13.23
CA ASP A 108 -3.82 -4.76 -14.25
C ASP A 108 -2.33 -4.89 -13.91
N THR A 109 -1.72 -5.96 -14.43
CA THR A 109 -0.29 -6.24 -14.23
C THR A 109 0.62 -5.16 -14.80
N ALA A 110 0.18 -4.42 -15.83
CA ALA A 110 0.96 -3.33 -16.40
C ALA A 110 0.98 -2.13 -15.45
N ALA A 111 -0.17 -1.79 -14.84
CA ALA A 111 -0.25 -0.76 -13.81
C ALA A 111 0.56 -1.11 -12.56
N VAL A 112 0.50 -2.38 -12.11
CA VAL A 112 1.34 -2.87 -11.00
C VAL A 112 2.82 -2.69 -11.31
N LEU A 113 3.27 -3.12 -12.49
CA LEU A 113 4.66 -2.98 -12.90
C LEU A 113 5.09 -1.51 -13.00
N GLN A 114 4.23 -0.64 -13.53
CA GLN A 114 4.53 0.78 -13.63
C GLN A 114 4.69 1.41 -12.24
N ALA A 115 3.80 1.10 -11.30
CA ALA A 115 3.91 1.57 -9.92
C ALA A 115 5.19 1.10 -9.24
N ALA A 116 5.60 -0.16 -9.48
CA ALA A 116 6.87 -0.70 -8.97
C ALA A 116 8.08 0.05 -9.56
N ARG A 117 8.07 0.35 -10.87
CA ARG A 117 9.13 1.16 -11.51
C ARG A 117 9.20 2.56 -10.93
N ASP A 118 8.06 3.21 -10.71
CA ASP A 118 8.01 4.56 -10.15
C ASP A 118 8.57 4.59 -8.71
N ALA A 119 8.22 3.59 -7.90
CA ALA A 119 8.76 3.43 -6.55
C ALA A 119 10.29 3.23 -6.56
N ALA A 120 10.80 2.32 -7.40
CA ALA A 120 12.24 2.08 -7.54
C ALA A 120 12.99 3.35 -8.03
N ALA A 121 12.43 4.05 -9.01
CA ALA A 121 13.01 5.28 -9.54
C ALA A 121 13.07 6.39 -8.47
N ASN A 122 12.05 6.49 -7.61
CA ASN A 122 12.06 7.43 -6.50
C ASN A 122 13.11 7.07 -5.44
N ALA A 123 13.23 5.78 -5.07
CA ALA A 123 14.28 5.33 -4.17
C ALA A 123 15.69 5.67 -4.70
N VAL A 124 15.92 5.51 -6.01
CA VAL A 124 17.18 5.92 -6.67
C VAL A 124 17.41 7.43 -6.61
N ARG A 125 16.37 8.24 -6.81
CA ARG A 125 16.46 9.71 -6.70
C ARG A 125 16.80 10.15 -5.28
N ASP A 126 16.20 9.51 -4.28
CA ASP A 126 16.43 9.80 -2.86
C ASP A 126 17.85 9.42 -2.43
N GLY A 127 18.30 8.22 -2.80
CA GLY A 127 19.67 7.75 -2.57
C GLY A 127 20.71 8.69 -3.20
N PHE A 128 20.51 9.07 -4.47
CA PHE A 128 21.35 10.07 -5.13
C PHE A 128 21.38 11.40 -4.36
N SER A 129 20.22 11.94 -3.98
CA SER A 129 20.11 13.21 -3.24
C SER A 129 20.85 13.18 -1.90
N ALA A 130 20.79 12.05 -1.18
CA ALA A 130 21.55 11.87 0.05
C ALA A 130 23.07 11.76 -0.22
N SER A 131 23.45 11.00 -1.25
CA SER A 131 24.85 10.72 -1.57
C SER A 131 25.63 11.97 -1.99
N ILE A 132 25.03 12.90 -2.74
CA ILE A 132 25.72 14.08 -3.26
C ILE A 132 26.02 15.12 -2.17
N LYS A 133 25.33 15.03 -1.02
CA LYS A 133 25.57 15.90 0.14
C LYS A 133 26.77 15.46 0.97
N GLN A 134 27.28 14.24 0.75
CA GLN A 134 28.41 13.72 1.50
C GLN A 134 29.69 14.50 1.18
N PRO A 135 30.54 14.80 2.19
CA PRO A 135 31.82 15.46 1.97
C PRO A 135 32.73 14.68 1.02
N VAL A 136 33.57 15.41 0.28
CA VAL A 136 34.53 14.85 -0.67
C VAL A 136 35.94 15.10 -0.19
N ALA A 137 36.74 14.04 -0.07
CA ALA A 137 38.15 14.16 0.28
C ALA A 137 38.96 14.67 -0.92
N ALA A 138 39.72 15.76 -0.72
CA ALA A 138 40.67 16.30 -1.67
C ALA A 138 41.75 17.12 -0.95
N ASN A 139 43.01 16.96 -1.37
CA ASN A 139 44.16 17.66 -0.77
C ASN A 139 44.25 17.46 0.75
N ASP A 140 44.15 16.21 1.21
CA ASP A 140 44.20 15.81 2.63
C ASP A 140 43.12 16.45 3.55
N THR A 141 42.11 17.12 2.96
CA THR A 141 40.98 17.75 3.64
C THR A 141 39.65 17.22 3.06
N THR A 142 38.55 17.39 3.79
CA THR A 142 37.20 17.04 3.31
C THR A 142 36.36 18.28 3.01
N TRP A 143 35.93 18.43 1.77
CA TRP A 143 35.18 19.58 1.27
C TRP A 143 33.70 19.29 1.15
N ASN A 144 32.87 20.34 1.13
CA ASN A 144 31.45 20.20 0.86
C ASN A 144 31.22 19.53 -0.51
N GLY A 145 30.37 18.50 -0.51
CA GLY A 145 30.06 17.73 -1.71
C GLY A 145 28.99 18.39 -2.59
N GLY A 146 28.91 17.92 -3.83
CA GLY A 146 27.85 18.30 -4.76
C GLY A 146 28.28 19.33 -5.80
N MET A 147 27.44 19.47 -6.83
CA MET A 147 27.73 20.35 -7.97
C MET A 147 27.81 21.82 -7.58
N ASP A 148 26.96 22.27 -6.66
CA ASP A 148 26.94 23.67 -6.22
C ASP A 148 28.25 24.06 -5.55
N SER A 149 28.82 23.18 -4.71
CA SER A 149 30.14 23.39 -4.10
C SER A 149 31.24 23.40 -5.16
N ALA A 150 31.23 22.47 -6.11
CA ALA A 150 32.21 22.46 -7.20
C ALA A 150 32.18 23.76 -8.02
N LEU A 151 30.97 24.25 -8.38
CA LEU A 151 30.79 25.49 -9.14
C LEU A 151 31.15 26.74 -8.34
N ALA A 152 30.87 26.76 -7.04
CA ALA A 152 31.24 27.87 -6.16
C ALA A 152 32.78 27.99 -6.05
N ILE A 153 33.48 26.87 -5.86
CA ILE A 153 34.94 26.86 -5.79
C ILE A 153 35.55 27.26 -7.14
N ASP A 154 35.06 26.69 -8.25
CA ASP A 154 35.51 27.08 -9.60
C ASP A 154 35.27 28.57 -9.89
N GLY A 155 34.12 29.10 -9.48
CA GLY A 155 33.80 30.52 -9.59
C GLY A 155 34.76 31.41 -8.81
N ALA A 156 35.09 31.03 -7.57
CA ALA A 156 36.06 31.75 -6.74
C ALA A 156 37.46 31.73 -7.35
N VAL A 157 37.91 30.57 -7.84
CA VAL A 157 39.18 30.40 -8.58
C VAL A 157 39.24 31.37 -9.77
N ARG A 158 38.23 31.34 -10.64
CA ARG A 158 38.21 32.20 -11.85
C ARG A 158 38.17 33.69 -11.53
N LEU A 159 37.45 34.09 -10.48
CA LEU A 159 37.39 35.48 -10.06
C LEU A 159 38.74 35.97 -9.50
N ALA A 160 39.39 35.15 -8.67
CA ALA A 160 40.71 35.45 -8.12
C ALA A 160 41.77 35.60 -9.21
N GLU A 161 41.76 34.72 -10.22
CA GLU A 161 42.60 34.83 -11.41
C GLU A 161 42.37 36.15 -12.16
N GLN A 162 41.11 36.53 -12.36
CA GLN A 162 40.74 37.77 -13.04
C GLN A 162 41.20 39.02 -12.27
N MET A 163 41.28 38.94 -10.95
CA MET A 163 41.76 40.00 -10.07
C MET A 163 43.28 40.01 -9.90
N GLY A 164 44.01 39.06 -10.48
CA GLY A 164 45.46 38.91 -10.30
C GLY A 164 45.86 38.45 -8.90
N GLN A 165 44.93 37.82 -8.16
CA GLN A 165 45.24 37.15 -6.89
C GLN A 165 46.00 35.86 -7.17
N THR A 166 46.69 35.34 -6.15
CA THR A 166 47.43 34.07 -6.21
C THR A 166 46.88 33.01 -5.26
N GLU A 167 46.01 33.43 -4.34
CA GLU A 167 45.39 32.60 -3.31
C GLU A 167 43.88 32.85 -3.27
N ILE A 168 43.14 31.88 -2.72
CA ILE A 168 41.72 31.94 -2.42
C ILE A 168 41.44 31.39 -1.03
N ASP A 169 40.45 31.97 -0.35
CA ASP A 169 39.93 31.44 0.91
C ASP A 169 38.77 30.48 0.65
N LEU A 170 38.90 29.24 1.10
CA LEU A 170 37.85 28.22 1.04
C LEU A 170 37.51 27.68 2.43
N PHE A 171 36.29 27.14 2.56
CA PHE A 171 35.80 26.52 3.78
C PHE A 171 35.56 25.03 3.57
N ASP A 172 36.11 24.21 4.45
CA ASP A 172 35.92 22.76 4.41
C ASP A 172 34.51 22.35 4.89
N ALA A 173 34.24 21.05 4.94
CA ALA A 173 32.96 20.51 5.38
C ALA A 173 32.67 20.78 6.88
N ALA A 174 33.68 21.07 7.70
CA ALA A 174 33.54 21.47 9.09
C ALA A 174 33.48 23.00 9.25
N ASN A 175 33.40 23.74 8.14
CA ASN A 175 33.41 25.19 8.09
C ASN A 175 34.72 25.81 8.61
N GLN A 176 35.84 25.09 8.51
CA GLN A 176 37.18 25.60 8.80
C GLN A 176 37.74 26.28 7.54
N ALA A 177 38.30 27.49 7.71
CA ALA A 177 38.87 28.29 6.63
C ALA A 177 40.31 27.87 6.30
N TYR A 178 40.65 27.91 5.01
CA TYR A 178 41.99 27.67 4.45
C TYR A 178 42.29 28.70 3.36
N SER A 179 43.47 29.34 3.41
CA SER A 179 44.01 30.08 2.25
C SER A 179 44.84 29.11 1.41
N LEU A 180 44.47 28.96 0.14
CA LEU A 180 45.04 27.98 -0.78
C LEU A 180 45.46 28.67 -2.08
N ASP A 181 46.51 28.17 -2.73
CA ASP A 181 46.85 28.64 -4.07
C ASP A 181 45.74 28.27 -5.08
N ILE A 182 45.64 29.06 -6.15
CA ILE A 182 44.65 28.90 -7.21
C ILE A 182 44.70 27.50 -7.85
N GLY A 183 45.89 26.90 -7.99
CA GLY A 183 46.06 25.57 -8.56
C GLY A 183 45.46 24.48 -7.68
N THR A 184 45.67 24.56 -6.38
CA THR A 184 45.04 23.70 -5.38
C THR A 184 43.51 23.87 -5.39
N GLY A 185 43.02 25.11 -5.41
CA GLY A 185 41.59 25.42 -5.53
C GLY A 185 40.93 24.77 -6.75
N ARG A 186 41.57 24.84 -7.92
CA ARG A 186 41.08 24.20 -9.16
C ARG A 186 41.03 22.68 -9.03
N THR A 187 42.04 22.09 -8.41
CA THR A 187 42.12 20.64 -8.19
C THR A 187 41.00 20.16 -7.26
N ILE A 188 40.69 20.94 -6.21
CA ILE A 188 39.56 20.66 -5.30
C ILE A 188 38.23 20.76 -6.05
N ALA A 189 37.98 21.84 -6.79
CA ALA A 189 36.76 22.00 -7.59
C ALA A 189 36.54 20.83 -8.55
N ALA A 190 37.62 20.42 -9.24
CA ALA A 190 37.60 19.28 -10.15
C ALA A 190 37.30 17.96 -9.42
N ALA A 191 37.89 17.72 -8.25
CA ALA A 191 37.64 16.52 -7.45
C ALA A 191 36.19 16.44 -6.98
N VAL A 192 35.65 17.52 -6.41
CA VAL A 192 34.25 17.59 -5.95
C VAL A 192 33.29 17.39 -7.13
N GLY A 193 33.55 18.07 -8.25
CA GLY A 193 32.76 17.93 -9.48
C GLY A 193 32.79 16.52 -10.06
N ALA A 194 33.96 15.87 -10.09
CA ALA A 194 34.13 14.51 -10.59
C ALA A 194 33.30 13.50 -9.78
N VAL A 195 33.31 13.58 -8.44
CA VAL A 195 32.50 12.71 -7.58
C VAL A 195 31.01 12.89 -7.88
N TYR A 196 30.54 14.13 -8.03
CA TYR A 196 29.15 14.40 -8.41
C TYR A 196 28.80 13.80 -9.79
N GLN A 197 29.66 13.98 -10.79
CA GLN A 197 29.40 13.47 -12.15
C GLN A 197 29.33 11.94 -12.21
N VAL A 198 30.17 11.23 -11.45
CA VAL A 198 30.10 9.76 -11.33
C VAL A 198 28.74 9.33 -10.74
N LYS A 199 28.32 9.97 -9.64
CA LYS A 199 27.02 9.69 -9.01
C LYS A 199 25.85 10.02 -9.95
N LEU A 200 25.93 11.14 -10.68
CA LEU A 200 24.92 11.52 -11.65
C LEU A 200 24.82 10.49 -12.79
N ALA A 201 25.95 10.04 -13.33
CA ALA A 201 25.98 9.02 -14.38
C ALA A 201 25.34 7.71 -13.91
N ARG A 202 25.66 7.27 -12.68
CA ARG A 202 25.04 6.08 -12.07
C ARG A 202 23.53 6.23 -11.92
N LYS A 203 23.05 7.38 -11.43
CA LYS A 203 21.61 7.68 -11.35
C LYS A 203 20.94 7.56 -12.71
N GLN A 204 21.52 8.18 -13.74
CA GLN A 204 20.93 8.15 -15.08
C GLN A 204 20.90 6.72 -15.66
N GLN A 205 21.93 5.92 -15.38
CA GLN A 205 21.95 4.53 -15.79
C GLN A 205 20.84 3.73 -15.11
N LEU A 206 20.72 3.80 -13.77
CA LEU A 206 19.69 3.11 -13.02
C LEU A 206 18.27 3.50 -13.46
N LEU A 207 18.02 4.79 -13.70
CA LEU A 207 16.70 5.24 -14.17
C LEU A 207 16.34 4.70 -15.57
N ARG A 208 17.34 4.54 -16.45
CA ARG A 208 17.13 3.89 -17.76
C ARG A 208 16.86 2.40 -17.60
N ASP A 209 17.62 1.73 -16.75
CA ASP A 209 17.48 0.29 -16.51
C ASP A 209 16.09 0.00 -15.94
N ILE A 210 15.66 0.73 -14.90
CA ILE A 210 14.32 0.63 -14.28
C ILE A 210 13.20 0.77 -15.33
N ALA A 211 13.33 1.69 -16.28
CA ALA A 211 12.34 1.89 -17.33
C ALA A 211 12.21 0.71 -18.30
N SER A 212 13.24 -0.13 -18.41
CA SER A 212 13.34 -1.21 -19.40
C SER A 212 13.13 -2.62 -18.85
N VAL A 213 13.35 -2.84 -17.55
CA VAL A 213 13.34 -4.18 -16.95
C VAL A 213 11.94 -4.68 -16.58
N SER A 214 11.85 -5.99 -16.35
CA SER A 214 10.67 -6.67 -15.80
C SER A 214 10.61 -6.57 -14.26
N SER A 215 9.47 -6.94 -13.67
CA SER A 215 9.25 -6.79 -12.21
C SER A 215 10.28 -7.52 -11.35
N SER A 216 10.76 -8.70 -11.78
CA SER A 216 11.67 -9.55 -11.00
C SER A 216 13.10 -9.02 -10.93
N GLU A 217 13.44 -8.04 -11.77
CA GLU A 217 14.79 -7.48 -11.87
C GLU A 217 14.91 -6.14 -11.13
N LEU A 218 13.78 -5.52 -10.75
CA LEU A 218 13.75 -4.21 -10.09
C LEU A 218 14.45 -4.19 -8.74
N ASP A 219 14.35 -5.27 -7.97
CA ASP A 219 14.95 -5.38 -6.63
C ASP A 219 16.48 -5.28 -6.66
N ALA A 220 17.11 -5.57 -7.80
CA ALA A 220 18.55 -5.44 -7.99
C ALA A 220 18.98 -4.01 -8.39
N LEU A 221 18.05 -3.15 -8.83
CA LEU A 221 18.33 -1.81 -9.35
C LEU A 221 18.23 -0.75 -8.25
N ILE A 222 18.98 -0.95 -7.17
CA ILE A 222 19.01 -0.07 -6.02
C ILE A 222 20.18 0.92 -6.06
N TRP A 223 20.01 2.05 -5.37
CA TRP A 223 21.11 2.99 -5.12
C TRP A 223 22.09 2.39 -4.11
N THR A 224 23.38 2.42 -4.44
CA THR A 224 24.48 2.03 -3.56
C THR A 224 25.59 3.06 -3.69
N ASP A 225 26.12 3.53 -2.56
CA ASP A 225 27.21 4.51 -2.50
C ASP A 225 28.60 3.92 -2.81
#